data_AF-A0A1V5ECV1-F1
#
_entry.id   AF-A0A1V5ECV1-F1
#
_cell.length_a   1.000
_cell.length_b   1.000
_cell.length_c   1.000
_cell.angle_alpha   90.00
_cell.angle_beta   90.00
_cell.angle_gamma   90.00
#
_symmetry.space_group_name_H-M   'P 1'
#
loop_
_entity.id
_entity.type
_entity.pdbx_description
1 polymer ?
#
loop_
_entity_poly.entity_id
_entity_poly.type
_entity_poly.pdbx_seq_one_letter_code
_entity_poly.pdbx_strand_id
1 'polypeptide(L)'
;MKSGHPSQNPPGQQPIDVLQEFVGVFVSKGWLNQTIRIRHRGGRYSISCSEKQFFAYRINDNCSVSPGFPGWPVCIVTHDRMTDDAAMSSLASTEPDIREWLRCFRDGDFELI
;
A
#
# COMPACT_ATOMS: atom_id res chain seq x y z
N MET A 1 9.88 -27.50 17.38
CA MET A 1 8.59 -26.85 17.71
C MET A 1 8.85 -25.40 18.10
N LYS A 2 7.94 -24.49 17.68
CA LYS A 2 7.91 -23.02 17.91
C LYS A 2 8.73 -22.20 16.89
N SER A 3 8.19 -21.22 16.17
CA SER A 3 6.83 -20.67 16.10
C SER A 3 6.67 -20.01 14.72
N GLY A 4 5.68 -20.42 13.93
CA GLY A 4 5.20 -19.58 12.84
C GLY A 4 4.53 -18.36 13.46
N HIS A 5 4.94 -17.16 13.07
CA HIS A 5 4.18 -15.95 13.39
C HIS A 5 2.83 -16.06 12.65
N PRO A 6 1.69 -16.15 13.36
CA PRO A 6 0.42 -15.93 12.69
C PRO A 6 0.37 -14.46 12.31
N SER A 7 0.34 -14.19 11.01
CA SER A 7 -0.06 -12.88 10.48
C SER A 7 -1.42 -12.56 11.10
N GLN A 8 -1.43 -11.60 12.03
CA GLN A 8 -2.61 -11.23 12.79
C GLN A 8 -3.49 -10.36 11.89
N ASN A 9 -4.17 -10.97 10.93
CA ASN A 9 -5.29 -10.31 10.27
C ASN A 9 -6.38 -10.06 11.34
N PRO A 10 -6.97 -8.86 11.42
CA PRO A 10 -8.12 -8.63 12.29
C PRO A 10 -9.26 -9.59 11.89
N PRO A 11 -10.05 -10.07 12.85
CA PRO A 11 -11.14 -11.00 12.55
C PRO A 11 -12.17 -10.32 11.64
N GLY A 12 -12.33 -10.86 10.41
CA GLY A 12 -13.54 -10.63 9.61
C GLY A 12 -13.39 -10.30 8.13
N GLN A 13 -12.19 -10.04 7.59
CA GLN A 13 -12.06 -9.66 6.17
C GLN A 13 -10.90 -10.40 5.50
N GLN A 14 -11.19 -11.12 4.41
CA GLN A 14 -10.15 -11.87 3.68
C GLN A 14 -9.29 -10.90 2.85
N PRO A 15 -7.99 -11.17 2.69
CA PRO A 15 -7.11 -10.36 1.84
C PRO A 15 -7.67 -10.12 0.43
N ILE A 16 -8.31 -11.14 -0.14
CA ILE A 16 -8.96 -11.05 -1.44
C ILE A 16 -10.08 -10.01 -1.48
N ASP A 17 -10.89 -9.88 -0.42
CA ASP A 17 -11.98 -8.91 -0.37
C ASP A 17 -11.43 -7.48 -0.41
N VAL A 18 -10.39 -7.24 0.40
CA VAL A 18 -9.72 -5.92 0.46
C VAL A 18 -9.03 -5.61 -0.86
N LEU A 19 -8.39 -6.59 -1.50
CA LEU A 19 -7.81 -6.40 -2.83
C LEU A 19 -8.89 -6.02 -3.86
N GLN A 20 -10.05 -6.69 -3.83
CA GLN A 20 -11.15 -6.36 -4.74
C GLN A 20 -11.67 -4.94 -4.54
N GLU A 21 -11.66 -4.42 -3.31
CA GLU A 21 -11.97 -3.01 -3.04
C GLU A 21 -10.96 -2.06 -3.72
N PHE A 22 -9.65 -2.34 -3.59
CA PHE A 22 -8.63 -1.56 -4.31
C PHE A 22 -8.79 -1.63 -5.82
N VAL A 23 -9.00 -2.84 -6.36
CA VAL A 23 -9.21 -3.07 -7.80
C VAL A 23 -10.42 -2.26 -8.28
N GLY A 24 -11.54 -2.29 -7.55
CA GLY A 24 -12.73 -1.53 -7.88
C GLY A 24 -12.46 -0.01 -7.95
N VAL A 25 -11.74 0.53 -6.97
CA VAL A 25 -11.35 1.95 -6.97
C VAL A 25 -10.45 2.27 -8.17
N PHE A 26 -9.41 1.48 -8.43
CA PHE A 26 -8.46 1.74 -9.51
C PHE A 26 -9.07 1.55 -10.90
N VAL A 27 -9.99 0.60 -11.07
CA VAL A 27 -10.78 0.45 -12.30
C VAL A 27 -11.65 1.69 -12.52
N SER A 28 -12.39 2.14 -11.50
CA SER A 28 -13.29 3.29 -11.62
C SER A 28 -12.58 4.60 -12.00
N LYS A 29 -11.29 4.70 -11.69
CA LYS A 29 -10.44 5.87 -11.97
C LYS A 29 -9.53 5.69 -13.19
N GLY A 30 -9.56 4.51 -13.84
CA GLY A 30 -8.73 4.21 -15.01
C GLY A 30 -7.24 4.04 -14.71
N TRP A 31 -6.88 3.65 -13.48
CA TRP A 31 -5.49 3.51 -13.00
C TRP A 31 -5.03 2.05 -12.86
N LEU A 32 -5.90 1.08 -13.11
CA LEU A 32 -5.52 -0.33 -13.02
C LEU A 32 -4.35 -0.65 -13.98
N ASN A 33 -3.39 -1.42 -13.49
CA ASN A 33 -2.14 -1.79 -14.18
C ASN A 33 -1.22 -0.60 -14.51
N GLN A 34 -1.46 0.56 -13.90
CA GLN A 34 -0.57 1.71 -13.99
C GLN A 34 0.20 1.88 -12.68
N THR A 35 1.34 2.58 -12.78
CA THR A 35 2.04 3.09 -11.60
C THR A 35 1.83 4.60 -11.55
N ILE A 36 1.17 5.07 -10.50
CA ILE A 36 0.98 6.50 -10.23
C ILE A 36 1.91 6.93 -9.11
N ARG A 37 2.39 8.17 -9.19
CA ARG A 37 3.12 8.79 -8.09
C ARG A 37 2.24 9.83 -7.44
N ILE A 38 2.20 9.82 -6.11
CA ILE A 38 1.35 10.71 -5.34
C ILE A 38 2.09 11.36 -4.18
N ARG A 39 1.55 12.46 -3.68
CA ARG A 39 1.83 13.02 -2.37
C ARG A 39 0.61 12.88 -1.46
N HIS A 40 0.80 12.34 -0.26
CA HIS A 40 -0.24 12.18 0.76
C HIS A 40 0.38 12.39 2.15
N ARG A 41 -0.27 13.14 3.05
CA ARG A 41 0.23 13.45 4.41
C ARG A 41 1.70 13.91 4.46
N GLY A 42 2.13 14.70 3.46
CA GLY A 42 3.51 15.19 3.33
C GLY A 42 4.52 14.15 2.81
N GLY A 43 4.11 12.89 2.61
CA GLY A 43 4.94 11.85 2.00
C GLY A 43 4.74 11.67 0.51
N ARG A 44 5.77 11.18 -0.19
CA ARG A 44 5.73 10.84 -1.62
C ARG A 44 5.71 9.33 -1.79
N TYR A 45 4.85 8.84 -2.68
CA TYR A 45 4.61 7.42 -2.86
C TYR A 45 4.53 7.02 -4.32
N SER A 46 4.98 5.80 -4.62
CA SER A 46 4.75 5.12 -5.88
C SER A 46 3.72 4.02 -5.63
N ILE A 47 2.60 4.10 -6.33
CA ILE A 47 1.44 3.25 -6.10
C ILE A 47 1.15 2.47 -7.37
N SER A 48 0.90 1.17 -7.25
CA SER A 48 0.40 0.36 -8.34
C SER A 48 -0.67 -0.61 -7.86
N CYS A 49 -1.63 -0.89 -8.72
CA CYS A 49 -2.69 -1.86 -8.47
C CYS A 49 -2.92 -2.69 -9.72
N SER A 50 -3.08 -3.99 -9.54
CA SER A 50 -3.53 -4.95 -10.53
C SER A 50 -4.56 -5.87 -9.90
N GLU A 51 -5.17 -6.75 -10.70
CA GLU A 51 -6.10 -7.78 -10.20
C GLU A 51 -5.48 -8.74 -9.18
N LYS A 52 -4.15 -8.81 -9.12
CA LYS A 52 -3.42 -9.73 -8.25
C LYS A 52 -2.86 -9.07 -7.01
N GLN A 53 -2.67 -7.75 -7.03
CA GLN A 53 -1.98 -7.05 -5.97
C GLN A 53 -2.21 -5.54 -5.96
N PHE A 54 -2.18 -4.97 -4.76
CA PHE A 54 -1.98 -3.55 -4.52
C PHE A 54 -0.64 -3.34 -3.80
N PHE A 55 0.11 -2.33 -4.25
CA PHE A 55 1.41 -1.96 -3.71
C PHE A 55 1.52 -0.46 -3.52
N ALA A 56 1.96 -0.06 -2.33
CA ALA A 56 2.41 1.30 -2.02
C ALA A 56 3.87 1.27 -1.57
N TYR A 57 4.71 2.05 -2.23
CA TYR A 57 6.11 2.27 -1.86
C TYR A 57 6.31 3.72 -1.47
N ARG A 58 7.02 3.95 -0.36
CA ARG A 58 7.55 5.26 -0.03
C ARG A 58 8.64 5.63 -1.05
N ILE A 59 8.63 6.85 -1.57
CA ILE A 59 9.72 7.38 -2.40
C ILE A 59 10.69 8.13 -1.50
N ASN A 60 11.99 7.81 -1.60
CA ASN A 60 13.02 8.50 -0.83
C ASN A 60 13.22 9.95 -1.34
N ASP A 61 13.31 10.89 -0.40
CA ASP A 61 13.63 12.29 -0.68
C ASP A 61 15.13 12.55 -0.86
N ASN A 62 15.97 11.62 -0.42
CA ASN A 62 17.43 11.76 -0.52
C ASN A 62 17.97 11.37 -1.90
N CYS A 63 18.62 12.34 -2.56
CA CYS A 63 19.35 12.19 -3.84
C CYS A 63 20.54 11.21 -3.79
N SER A 64 20.90 10.67 -2.62
CA SER A 64 22.03 9.76 -2.43
C SER A 64 21.69 8.27 -2.62
N VAL A 65 20.41 7.93 -2.86
CA VAL A 65 19.98 6.56 -3.18
C VAL A 65 19.86 6.41 -4.69
N SER A 66 20.47 5.38 -5.27
CA SER A 66 20.51 5.17 -6.71
C SER A 66 19.11 5.26 -7.35
N PRO A 67 18.94 6.02 -8.46
CA PRO A 67 17.71 6.04 -9.22
C PRO A 67 17.35 4.61 -9.66
N GLY A 68 16.17 4.13 -9.28
CA GLY A 68 15.69 2.79 -9.64
C GLY A 68 15.26 1.92 -8.46
N PHE A 69 15.63 2.28 -7.23
CA PHE A 69 15.05 1.64 -6.03
C PHE A 69 13.81 2.41 -5.55
N PRO A 70 12.59 1.88 -5.71
CA PRO A 70 11.42 2.45 -5.03
C PRO A 70 11.65 2.25 -3.53
N GLY A 71 11.60 3.32 -2.72
CA GLY A 71 12.12 3.37 -1.34
C GLY A 71 11.90 2.11 -0.49
N TRP A 72 10.87 2.04 0.34
CA TRP A 72 10.50 0.81 1.04
C TRP A 72 8.99 0.57 0.93
N PRO A 73 8.54 -0.71 0.92
CA PRO A 73 7.12 -1.02 0.88
C PRO A 73 6.46 -0.56 2.18
N VAL A 74 5.34 0.16 2.05
CA VAL A 74 4.54 0.63 3.20
C VAL A 74 3.15 0.00 3.23
N CYS A 75 2.70 -0.57 2.11
CA CYS A 75 1.48 -1.38 2.06
C CYS A 75 1.55 -2.39 0.90
N ILE A 76 1.23 -3.64 1.20
CA ILE A 76 1.12 -4.75 0.25
C ILE A 76 -0.18 -5.50 0.53
N VAL A 77 -1.01 -5.62 -0.48
CA VAL A 77 -2.21 -6.46 -0.44
C VAL A 77 -2.17 -7.40 -1.62
N THR A 78 -2.23 -8.71 -1.37
CA THR A 78 -2.35 -9.76 -2.40
C THR A 78 -3.56 -10.64 -2.07
N HIS A 79 -3.78 -11.67 -2.88
CA HIS A 79 -4.90 -12.63 -2.69
C HIS A 79 -4.84 -13.35 -1.34
N ASP A 80 -3.64 -13.56 -0.81
CA ASP A 80 -3.36 -14.42 0.34
C ASP A 80 -2.86 -13.66 1.58
N ARG A 81 -2.40 -12.41 1.43
CA ARG A 81 -1.82 -11.64 2.53
C ARG A 81 -2.11 -10.15 2.44
N MET A 82 -2.11 -9.55 3.63
CA MET A 82 -2.16 -8.11 3.85
C MET A 82 -0.99 -7.74 4.75
N THR A 83 -0.25 -6.70 4.40
CA THR A 83 0.87 -6.23 5.20
C THR A 83 1.02 -4.73 5.03
N ASP A 84 0.96 -3.99 6.13
CA ASP A 84 1.27 -2.55 6.20
C ASP A 84 2.61 -2.31 6.90
N ASP A 85 3.06 -1.06 6.86
CA ASP A 85 4.33 -0.63 7.47
C ASP A 85 4.39 -0.95 8.98
N ALA A 86 3.27 -0.78 9.71
CA ALA A 86 3.19 -1.11 11.12
C ALA A 86 3.41 -2.62 11.40
N ALA A 87 2.99 -3.49 10.48
CA ALA A 87 3.28 -4.93 10.55
C ALA A 87 4.72 -5.28 10.11
N MET A 88 5.38 -4.42 9.31
CA MET A 88 6.75 -4.64 8.82
C MET A 88 7.83 -4.03 9.72
N SER A 89 7.48 -2.99 10.49
CA SER A 89 8.39 -2.21 11.32
C SER A 89 8.09 -2.41 12.80
N SER A 90 9.13 -2.52 13.63
CA SER A 90 9.00 -2.56 15.08
C SER A 90 8.81 -1.18 15.72
N LEU A 91 8.83 -0.12 14.91
CA LEU A 91 8.65 1.27 15.34
C LEU A 91 7.21 1.72 15.11
N ALA A 92 6.75 2.73 15.87
CA ALA A 92 5.47 3.36 15.62
C ALA A 92 5.45 3.95 14.20
N SER A 93 4.62 3.38 13.32
CA SER A 93 4.49 3.84 11.95
C SER A 93 3.65 5.12 11.88
N THR A 94 4.11 6.08 11.09
CA THR A 94 3.32 7.25 10.67
C THR A 94 2.70 7.05 9.28
N GLU A 95 2.94 5.89 8.67
CA GLU A 95 2.41 5.55 7.35
C GLU A 95 0.94 5.12 7.45
N PRO A 96 0.14 5.36 6.40
CA PRO A 96 -1.26 4.97 6.41
C PRO A 96 -1.41 3.45 6.52
N ASP A 97 -2.37 3.01 7.34
CA ASP A 97 -2.79 1.60 7.34
C ASP A 97 -3.55 1.25 6.04
N ILE A 98 -3.86 -0.04 5.84
CA ILE A 98 -4.54 -0.52 4.63
C ILE A 98 -5.88 0.18 4.39
N ARG A 99 -6.66 0.45 5.45
CA ARG A 99 -7.98 1.09 5.34
C ARG A 99 -7.82 2.58 5.06
N GLU A 100 -6.82 3.22 5.63
CA GLU A 100 -6.49 4.62 5.33
C GLU A 100 -6.04 4.77 3.88
N TRP A 101 -5.22 3.85 3.34
CA TRP A 101 -4.88 3.83 1.91
C TRP A 101 -6.11 3.71 1.03
N LEU A 102 -7.00 2.77 1.35
CA LEU A 102 -8.22 2.58 0.56
C LEU A 102 -9.11 3.84 0.57
N ARG A 103 -9.27 4.48 1.74
CA ARG A 103 -9.99 5.76 1.87
C ARG A 103 -9.32 6.87 1.07
N CYS A 104 -7.99 7.00 1.16
CA CYS A 104 -7.21 7.96 0.40
C CYS A 104 -7.50 7.87 -1.10
N PHE A 105 -7.46 6.66 -1.69
CA PHE A 105 -7.75 6.49 -3.12
C PHE A 105 -9.21 6.71 -3.47
N ARG A 106 -10.13 6.21 -2.64
CA ARG A 106 -11.56 6.36 -2.87
C ARG A 106 -11.95 7.84 -2.89
N ASP A 107 -11.54 8.56 -1.85
CA ASP A 107 -11.95 9.93 -1.58
C ASP A 107 -11.10 10.95 -2.37
N GLY A 108 -9.96 10.53 -2.94
CA GLY A 108 -9.08 11.39 -3.72
C GLY A 108 -8.22 12.31 -2.86
N ASP A 109 -7.93 11.91 -1.63
CA ASP A 109 -7.18 12.70 -0.64
C ASP A 109 -5.65 12.62 -0.87
N PHE A 110 -5.21 13.04 -2.06
CA PHE A 110 -3.80 13.06 -2.45
C PHE A 110 -3.56 13.99 -3.64
N GLU A 111 -2.29 14.30 -3.90
CA GLU A 111 -1.85 15.04 -5.09
C GLU A 111 -1.09 14.11 -6.04
N LEU A 112 -1.31 14.17 -7.35
CA LEU A 112 -0.46 13.49 -8.34
C LEU A 112 0.85 14.25 -8.54
N ILE A 113 1.99 13.55 -8.67
CA ILE A 113 3.33 14.14 -8.81
C ILE A 113 4.18 13.50 -9.90
#